data_AF-A0A952Q273-F1
#
_entry.id   AF-A0A952Q273-F1
#
_cell.length_a   1.000
_cell.length_b   1.000
_cell.length_c   1.000
_cell.angle_alpha   90.00
_cell.angle_beta   90.00
_cell.angle_gamma   90.00
#
_symmetry.space_group_name_H-M   'P 1'
#
loop_
_entity.id
_entity.type
_entity.pdbx_description
1 polymer ?
#
loop_
_entity_poly.entity_id
_entity_poly.type
_entity_poly.pdbx_seq_one_letter_code
_entity_poly.pdbx_strand_id
1 'polypeptide(L)'
;MSTFEFIDSDTEESFDILVQVGFEKPLDVNDTLRVLQIILEPVTSKIASVLLEQLISLHIDQTGVTIRFRYATNPTSLLVAHQQTSEYTSRLKVQFIYYLFARIDAQYTLGDIPFPSSFRGFLTLPDDININL
;
A
#
# COMPACT_ATOMS: atom_id res chain seq x y z
N MET A 1 10.31 12.75 8.87
CA MET A 1 8.90 13.12 9.05
C MET A 1 8.11 12.15 8.21
N SER A 2 7.32 11.31 8.88
CA SER A 2 6.42 10.37 8.22
C SER A 2 5.09 11.01 7.85
N THR A 3 4.46 10.48 6.82
CA THR A 3 3.23 11.05 6.23
C THR A 3 2.30 9.94 5.80
N PHE A 4 1.00 10.08 6.10
CA PHE A 4 -0.09 9.31 5.49
C PHE A 4 -1.19 10.29 5.10
N GLU A 5 -1.27 10.62 3.82
CA GLU A 5 -2.09 11.72 3.32
C GLU A 5 -2.94 11.27 2.14
N PHE A 6 -4.22 11.67 2.15
CA PHE A 6 -5.10 11.57 1.00
C PHE A 6 -4.93 12.83 0.16
N ILE A 7 -4.62 12.64 -1.12
CA ILE A 7 -4.44 13.71 -2.07
C ILE A 7 -5.60 13.65 -3.05
N ASP A 8 -6.41 14.72 -3.06
CA ASP A 8 -7.45 14.89 -4.06
C ASP A 8 -6.82 14.88 -5.46
N SER A 9 -7.30 14.00 -6.33
CA SER A 9 -6.85 14.00 -7.71
C SER A 9 -7.59 15.07 -8.51
N ASP A 10 -7.00 15.50 -9.62
CA ASP A 10 -7.65 16.41 -10.57
C ASP A 10 -8.87 15.76 -11.29
N THR A 11 -9.19 14.50 -10.96
CA THR A 11 -10.28 13.70 -11.56
C THR A 11 -11.27 13.22 -10.50
N GLU A 12 -12.57 13.27 -10.78
CA GLU A 12 -13.59 12.74 -9.85
C GLU A 12 -13.55 11.21 -9.71
N GLU A 13 -12.83 10.54 -10.61
CA GLU A 13 -12.78 9.08 -10.73
C GLU A 13 -11.63 8.42 -9.97
N SER A 14 -10.70 9.19 -9.42
CA SER A 14 -9.56 8.66 -8.67
C SER A 14 -9.15 9.55 -7.51
N PHE A 15 -8.41 8.99 -6.58
CA PHE A 15 -7.72 9.72 -5.52
C PHE A 15 -6.37 9.06 -5.27
N ASP A 16 -5.43 9.85 -4.77
CA ASP A 16 -4.10 9.37 -4.47
C ASP A 16 -3.91 9.26 -2.94
N ILE A 17 -3.09 8.30 -2.51
CA ILE A 17 -2.60 8.23 -1.13
C ILE A 17 -1.07 8.32 -1.17
N LEU A 18 -0.53 9.32 -0.47
CA LEU A 18 0.91 9.48 -0.25
C LEU A 18 1.28 8.88 1.11
N VAL A 19 2.27 7.99 1.08
CA VAL A 19 2.84 7.39 2.28
C VAL A 19 4.33 7.62 2.32
N GLN A 20 4.83 8.11 3.44
CA GLN A 20 6.24 8.32 3.73
C GLN A 20 6.58 7.70 5.08
N VAL A 21 7.59 6.84 5.13
CA VAL A 21 8.10 6.24 6.37
C VAL A 21 9.63 6.33 6.40
N GLY A 22 10.19 6.36 7.59
CA GLY A 22 11.63 6.30 7.83
C GLY A 22 12.06 4.96 8.41
N PHE A 23 13.21 4.46 8.00
CA PHE A 23 13.86 3.29 8.61
C PHE A 23 14.52 3.67 9.94
N GLU A 24 14.53 2.76 10.91
CA GLU A 24 15.26 2.97 12.17
C GLU A 24 16.78 2.99 11.93
N LYS A 25 17.25 2.22 10.94
CA LYS A 25 18.65 2.13 10.53
C LYS A 25 18.77 2.37 9.02
N PRO A 26 19.84 3.04 8.56
CA PRO A 26 20.06 3.20 7.13
C PRO A 26 20.18 1.85 6.41
N LEU A 27 19.50 1.72 5.27
CA LEU A 27 19.61 0.56 4.39
C LEU A 27 20.92 0.59 3.60
N ASP A 28 21.48 -0.59 3.36
CA ASP A 28 22.50 -0.75 2.32
C ASP A 28 21.85 -0.94 0.93
N VAL A 29 22.69 -1.07 -0.10
CA VAL A 29 22.22 -1.24 -1.48
C VAL A 29 21.42 -2.54 -1.66
N ASN A 30 21.82 -3.64 -1.01
CA ASN A 30 21.14 -4.92 -1.13
C ASN A 30 19.78 -4.89 -0.43
N ASP A 31 19.70 -4.24 0.72
CA ASP A 31 18.47 -4.05 1.49
C ASP A 31 17.49 -3.14 0.76
N THR A 32 17.99 -2.07 0.11
CA THR A 32 17.18 -1.22 -0.77
C THR A 32 16.52 -2.05 -1.89
N LEU A 33 17.29 -2.95 -2.52
CA LEU A 33 16.76 -3.84 -3.56
C LEU A 33 15.74 -4.84 -3.01
N ARG A 34 15.91 -5.33 -1.78
CA ARG A 34 14.95 -6.23 -1.13
C ARG A 34 13.65 -5.51 -0.75
N VAL A 35 13.73 -4.28 -0.25
CA VAL A 35 12.54 -3.44 -0.02
C VAL A 35 11.78 -3.22 -1.32
N LEU A 36 12.49 -2.94 -2.42
CA LEU A 36 11.86 -2.85 -3.74
C LEU A 36 11.13 -4.14 -4.13
N GLN A 37 11.73 -5.32 -3.89
CA GLN A 37 11.08 -6.61 -4.15
C GLN A 37 9.83 -6.82 -3.30
N ILE A 38 9.87 -6.47 -2.00
CA ILE A 38 8.72 -6.53 -1.08
C ILE A 38 7.56 -5.67 -1.58
N ILE A 39 7.85 -4.54 -2.22
CA ILE A 39 6.85 -3.61 -2.77
C ILE A 39 6.28 -4.14 -4.09
N LEU A 40 7.14 -4.61 -5.00
CA LEU A 40 6.72 -5.00 -6.35
C LEU A 40 5.96 -6.34 -6.37
N GLU A 41 6.30 -7.29 -5.51
CA GLU A 41 5.64 -8.61 -5.49
C GLU A 41 4.12 -8.47 -5.26
N PRO A 42 3.62 -7.74 -4.23
CA PRO A 42 2.19 -7.51 -4.06
C PRO A 42 1.57 -6.66 -5.17
N VAL A 43 2.24 -5.60 -5.62
CA VAL A 43 1.70 -4.65 -6.60
C VAL A 43 1.51 -5.27 -7.98
N THR A 44 2.32 -6.27 -8.33
CA THR A 44 2.19 -7.04 -9.58
C THR A 44 1.23 -8.21 -9.49
N SER A 45 0.67 -8.50 -8.30
CA SER A 45 -0.32 -9.55 -8.13
C SER A 45 -1.68 -9.14 -8.70
N LYS A 46 -2.48 -10.13 -9.13
CA LYS A 46 -3.87 -9.91 -9.56
C LYS A 46 -4.70 -9.17 -8.50
N ILE A 47 -4.40 -9.38 -7.23
CA ILE A 47 -5.07 -8.74 -6.08
C ILE A 47 -4.84 -7.22 -6.10
N ALA A 48 -3.61 -6.77 -6.32
CA ALA A 48 -3.35 -5.34 -6.42
C ALA A 48 -4.08 -4.72 -7.60
N SER A 49 -4.20 -5.43 -8.74
CA SER A 49 -4.93 -4.88 -9.91
C SER A 49 -6.42 -4.59 -9.67
N VAL A 50 -7.01 -5.17 -8.62
CA VAL A 50 -8.40 -4.94 -8.22
C VAL A 50 -8.55 -3.71 -7.34
N LEU A 51 -7.56 -3.45 -6.48
CA LEU A 51 -7.62 -2.36 -5.50
C LEU A 51 -6.88 -1.12 -6.00
N LEU A 52 -5.67 -1.30 -6.52
CA LEU A 52 -4.73 -0.29 -6.96
C LEU A 52 -4.86 -0.07 -8.47
N GLU A 53 -5.10 1.17 -8.86
CA GLU A 53 -5.12 1.56 -10.27
C GLU A 53 -3.70 1.76 -10.79
N GLN A 54 -2.88 2.49 -10.04
CA GLN A 54 -1.50 2.78 -10.44
C GLN A 54 -0.61 3.06 -9.23
N LEU A 55 0.68 2.73 -9.36
CA LEU A 55 1.73 3.29 -8.51
C LEU A 55 2.31 4.52 -9.21
N ILE A 56 1.98 5.72 -8.72
CA ILE A 56 2.32 7.01 -9.35
C ILE A 56 3.80 7.34 -9.16
N SER A 57 4.32 7.12 -7.95
CA SER A 57 5.73 7.27 -7.66
C SER A 57 6.17 6.31 -6.56
N LEU A 58 7.39 5.80 -6.70
CA LEU A 58 8.11 5.03 -5.69
C LEU A 58 9.50 5.62 -5.57
N HIS A 59 9.85 6.05 -4.36
CA HIS A 59 11.19 6.48 -4.01
C HIS A 59 11.66 5.70 -2.80
N ILE A 60 12.80 5.03 -2.92
CA ILE A 60 13.45 4.31 -1.83
C ILE A 60 14.87 4.87 -1.75
N ASP A 61 15.24 5.35 -0.59
CA ASP A 61 16.61 5.74 -0.27
C ASP A 61 17.10 5.00 0.98
N GLN A 62 18.31 5.32 1.42
CA GLN A 62 18.90 4.67 2.59
C GLN A 62 18.08 4.89 3.86
N THR A 63 17.34 5.99 3.96
CA THR A 63 16.70 6.46 5.19
C THR A 63 15.19 6.27 5.21
N GLY A 64 14.55 6.07 4.07
CA GLY A 64 13.11 5.87 4.02
C GLY A 64 12.57 5.38 2.69
N VAL A 65 11.25 5.22 2.69
CA VAL A 65 10.48 4.93 1.48
C VAL A 65 9.28 5.86 1.39
N THR A 66 9.07 6.36 0.18
CA THR A 66 7.93 7.20 -0.20
C THR A 66 7.20 6.53 -1.35
N ILE A 67 5.90 6.33 -1.20
CA ILE A 67 5.05 5.73 -2.24
C ILE A 67 3.80 6.59 -2.41
N ARG A 68 3.48 6.94 -3.66
CA ARG A 68 2.20 7.52 -4.03
C ARG A 68 1.38 6.49 -4.80
N PHE A 69 0.29 6.04 -4.19
CA PHE A 69 -0.66 5.11 -4.77
C PHE A 69 -1.81 5.89 -5.40
N ARG A 70 -2.35 5.39 -6.53
CA ARG A 70 -3.60 5.85 -7.11
C ARG A 70 -4.66 4.78 -6.99
N TYR A 71 -5.83 5.20 -6.54
CA TYR A 71 -6.99 4.35 -6.33
C TYR A 71 -8.20 4.92 -7.09
N ALA A 72 -8.88 4.08 -7.86
CA ALA A 72 -10.16 4.46 -8.47
C ALA A 72 -11.21 4.69 -7.38
N THR A 73 -12.00 5.77 -7.45
CA THR A 73 -13.12 6.03 -6.53
C THR A 73 -14.22 4.97 -6.71
N ASN A 74 -14.43 4.52 -7.95
CA ASN A 74 -15.34 3.44 -8.32
C ASN A 74 -14.56 2.28 -8.95
N PRO A 75 -14.36 1.15 -8.25
CA PRO A 75 -13.73 -0.01 -8.88
C PRO A 75 -14.57 -0.50 -10.07
N THR A 76 -13.93 -0.78 -11.19
CA THR A 76 -14.57 -1.27 -12.41
C THR A 76 -15.41 -2.53 -12.13
N SER A 77 -16.53 -2.68 -12.85
CA SER A 77 -17.63 -3.68 -12.70
C SER A 77 -17.31 -5.12 -12.24
N LEU A 78 -16.08 -5.59 -12.31
CA LEU A 78 -15.71 -6.95 -11.88
C LEU A 78 -15.86 -7.16 -10.36
N LEU A 79 -15.69 -6.11 -9.54
CA LEU A 79 -16.02 -6.17 -8.10
C LEU A 79 -17.52 -6.04 -7.81
N VAL A 80 -18.30 -5.48 -8.75
CA VAL A 80 -19.73 -5.19 -8.58
C VAL A 80 -20.59 -6.48 -8.58
N ALA A 81 -20.01 -7.61 -9.00
CA ALA A 81 -20.69 -8.91 -8.91
C ALA A 81 -20.93 -9.38 -7.46
N HIS A 82 -20.18 -8.84 -6.49
CA HIS A 82 -20.36 -9.12 -5.06
C HIS A 82 -20.63 -7.78 -4.39
N GLN A 83 -21.83 -7.56 -3.85
CA GLN A 83 -22.32 -6.29 -3.28
C GLN A 83 -21.42 -5.73 -2.16
N GLN A 84 -20.26 -5.19 -2.49
CA GLN A 84 -19.32 -4.59 -1.55
C GLN A 84 -19.61 -3.09 -1.48
N THR A 85 -19.93 -2.60 -0.29
CA THR A 85 -20.15 -1.16 -0.04
C THR A 85 -18.87 -0.36 -0.32
N SER A 86 -18.99 0.91 -0.70
CA SER A 86 -17.85 1.83 -0.87
C SER A 86 -16.92 1.89 0.38
N GLU A 87 -17.50 1.76 1.57
CA GLU A 87 -16.75 1.70 2.84
C GLU A 87 -15.82 0.48 2.91
N TYR A 88 -16.32 -0.68 2.47
CA TYR A 88 -15.56 -1.93 2.46
C TYR A 88 -14.36 -1.84 1.51
N THR A 89 -14.56 -1.34 0.28
CA THR A 89 -13.46 -1.14 -0.68
C THR A 89 -12.43 -0.15 -0.15
N SER A 90 -12.87 0.95 0.48
CA SER A 90 -11.96 1.91 1.11
C SER A 90 -11.12 1.28 2.22
N ARG A 91 -11.73 0.41 3.02
CA ARG A 91 -11.03 -0.36 4.06
C ARG A 91 -9.97 -1.28 3.45
N LEU A 92 -10.31 -2.03 2.40
CA LEU A 92 -9.35 -2.91 1.72
C LEU A 92 -8.13 -2.16 1.17
N LYS A 93 -8.32 -0.96 0.60
CA LYS A 93 -7.22 -0.12 0.11
C LYS A 93 -6.25 0.26 1.23
N VAL A 94 -6.76 0.69 2.39
CA VAL A 94 -5.93 1.03 3.55
C VAL A 94 -5.24 -0.22 4.11
N GLN A 95 -5.95 -1.35 4.19
CA GLN A 95 -5.37 -2.62 4.64
C GLN A 95 -4.26 -3.12 3.72
N PHE A 96 -4.37 -2.91 2.40
CA PHE A 96 -3.30 -3.20 1.45
C PHE A 96 -2.05 -2.37 1.73
N ILE A 97 -2.21 -1.08 2.01
CA ILE A 97 -1.09 -0.21 2.41
C ILE A 97 -0.48 -0.74 3.71
N TYR A 98 -1.28 -0.99 4.74
CA TYR A 98 -0.77 -1.54 6.01
C TYR A 98 -0.04 -2.85 5.81
N TYR A 99 -0.54 -3.73 4.95
CA TYR A 99 0.11 -4.99 4.62
C TYR A 99 1.49 -4.79 4.01
N LEU A 100 1.59 -3.92 3.02
CA LEU A 100 2.85 -3.63 2.33
C LEU A 100 3.89 -3.08 3.32
N PHE A 101 3.51 -2.13 4.15
CA PHE A 101 4.43 -1.54 5.13
C PHE A 101 4.71 -2.45 6.33
N ALA A 102 3.79 -3.33 6.73
CA ALA A 102 4.03 -4.34 7.75
C ALA A 102 5.06 -5.37 7.26
N ARG A 103 5.02 -5.76 5.98
CA ARG A 103 6.04 -6.64 5.39
C ARG A 103 7.43 -6.01 5.35
N ILE A 104 7.50 -4.70 5.10
CA ILE A 104 8.77 -3.95 5.18
C ILE A 104 9.25 -3.92 6.64
N ASP A 105 8.39 -3.51 7.58
CA ASP A 105 8.74 -3.40 9.01
C ASP A 105 9.20 -4.72 9.62
N ALA A 106 8.63 -5.85 9.18
CA ALA A 106 9.03 -7.18 9.63
C ALA A 106 10.48 -7.55 9.26
N GLN A 107 11.06 -6.92 8.23
CA GLN A 107 12.44 -7.18 7.78
C GLN A 107 13.40 -6.03 8.09
N TYR A 108 12.89 -4.79 8.03
CA TYR A 108 13.67 -3.55 8.03
C TYR A 108 13.02 -2.52 8.94
N THR A 109 12.96 -2.82 10.24
CA THR A 109 12.26 -2.04 11.28
C THR A 109 12.13 -0.56 10.95
N LEU A 110 10.88 -0.09 10.86
CA LEU A 110 10.57 1.30 10.58
C LEU A 110 10.61 2.10 11.90
N GLY A 111 11.26 3.26 11.86
CA GLY A 111 11.44 4.13 13.03
C GLY A 111 10.45 5.31 13.08
N ASP A 112 10.15 5.91 11.93
CA ASP A 112 9.22 7.03 11.79
C ASP A 112 8.04 6.58 10.91
N ILE A 113 6.87 6.39 11.52
CA ILE A 113 5.72 5.71 10.89
C ILE A 113 4.42 6.49 11.17
N PRO A 114 3.58 6.74 10.15
CA PRO A 114 2.33 7.49 10.30
C PRO A 114 1.12 6.58 10.62
N PHE A 115 1.36 5.34 11.05
CA PHE A 115 0.35 4.30 11.23
C PHE A 115 0.09 3.98 12.71
N PRO A 116 -1.12 3.54 13.07
CA PRO A 116 -1.36 2.96 14.39
C PRO A 116 -0.55 1.66 14.55
N SER A 117 -0.06 1.37 15.77
CA SER A 117 0.81 0.22 16.05
C SER A 117 0.26 -1.14 15.59
N SER A 118 -1.06 -1.28 15.48
CA SER A 118 -1.77 -2.45 14.97
C SER A 118 -1.46 -2.80 13.51
N PHE A 119 -0.91 -1.87 12.71
CA PHE A 119 -0.59 -2.13 11.30
C PHE A 119 0.37 -3.33 11.13
N ARG A 120 1.24 -3.58 12.12
CA ARG A 120 2.19 -4.72 12.11
C ARG A 120 1.51 -6.09 12.06
N GLY A 121 0.23 -6.18 12.43
CA GLY A 121 -0.55 -7.41 12.34
C GLY A 121 -0.94 -7.79 10.92
N PHE A 122 -0.83 -6.89 9.95
CA PHE A 122 -1.24 -7.11 8.56
C PHE A 122 -0.14 -7.83 7.76
N LEU A 123 0.36 -8.99 8.22
CA LEU A 123 1.40 -9.74 7.49
C LEU A 123 0.84 -10.61 6.36
N THR A 124 -0.48 -10.76 6.30
CA THR A 124 -1.21 -11.47 5.25
C THR A 124 -2.21 -10.52 4.61
N LEU A 125 -2.44 -10.69 3.31
CA LEU A 125 -3.55 -10.01 2.65
C LEU A 125 -4.87 -10.57 3.23
N PRO A 126 -5.90 -9.72 3.44
CA PRO A 126 -7.23 -10.18 3.85
C PRO A 126 -7.74 -11.30 2.93
N ASP A 127 -8.27 -12.38 3.52
CA ASP A 127 -8.79 -13.56 2.79
C ASP A 127 -9.89 -13.19 1.79
N ASP A 128 -10.64 -12.12 2.07
CA ASP A 128 -11.70 -11.61 1.20
C ASP A 128 -11.20 -10.92 -0.08
N ILE A 129 -9.88 -10.71 -0.22
CA ILE A 129 -9.25 -10.33 -1.49
C ILE A 129 -8.75 -11.57 -2.25
N ASN A 130 -8.70 -12.71 -1.58
CA ASN A 130 -8.30 -14.03 -2.09
C ASN A 130 -9.51 -14.84 -2.59
N ILE A 131 -10.68 -14.21 -2.73
CA ILE A 131 -11.88 -14.87 -3.29
C ILE A 131 -11.51 -15.32 -4.70
N ASN A 132 -11.52 -16.64 -4.90
CA ASN A 132 -11.16 -17.33 -6.14
C ASN A 132 -11.62 -16.55 -7.39
N LEU A 133 -10.67 -15.86 -8.03
CA LEU A 133 -10.73 -15.37 -9.41
C LEU A 133 -10.30 -16.47 -10.36
#